data_AF-A0A5Q8C9J8-F1
#
_entry.id   AF-A0A5Q8C9J8-F1
#
_cell.length_a   1.000
_cell.length_b   1.000
_cell.length_c   1.000
_cell.angle_alpha   90.00
_cell.angle_beta   90.00
_cell.angle_gamma   90.00
#
_symmetry.space_group_name_H-M   'P 1'
#
loop_
_entity.id
_entity.type
_entity.pdbx_description
1 polymer ?
#
loop_
_entity_poly.entity_id
_entity_poly.type
_entity_poly.pdbx_seq_one_letter_code
_entity_poly.pdbx_strand_id
1 'polypeptide(L)' 'CEPAVRLGDSVSAGQLAGWYHDLERLELAEEAMRFSESGIVLSRRLHTMCEAGDCLMQVAEPVEG' A
#
# COMPACT_ATOMS: atom_id res chain seq x y z
N CYS A 1 -0.17 -3.84 -8.23
CA CYS A 1 0.18 -3.02 -7.06
C CYS A 1 1.65 -3.23 -6.71
N GLU A 2 2.49 -2.26 -7.04
CA GLU A 2 3.91 -2.18 -6.68
C GLU A 2 4.07 -1.43 -5.34
N PRO A 3 4.76 -1.98 -4.32
CA PRO A 3 4.88 -1.34 -3.01
C PRO A 3 6.02 -0.31 -2.94
N ALA A 4 5.79 0.80 -2.23
CA ALA A 4 6.82 1.80 -1.93
C ALA A 4 7.50 1.61 -0.56
N VAL A 5 7.01 0.67 0.25
CA VAL A 5 7.45 0.42 1.64
C VAL A 5 7.73 -1.06 1.90
N ARG A 6 8.42 -1.34 3.00
CA ARG A 6 8.77 -2.69 3.48
C ARG A 6 7.95 -3.06 4.72
N LEU A 7 7.93 -4.36 5.03
CA LEU A 7 7.37 -4.84 6.30
C LEU A 7 8.19 -4.28 7.47
N GLY A 8 7.50 -3.83 8.52
CA GLY A 8 8.11 -3.20 9.68
C GLY A 8 8.38 -1.70 9.54
N ASP A 9 8.20 -1.11 8.35
CA ASP A 9 8.36 0.33 8.18
C ASP A 9 7.28 1.09 8.96
N SER A 10 7.69 2.20 9.59
CA SER A 10 6.76 3.19 10.14
C SER A 10 6.31 4.15 9.03
N VAL A 11 5.01 4.39 8.93
CA VAL A 11 4.37 5.18 7.88
C VAL A 11 3.44 6.24 8.48
N SER A 12 3.25 7.33 7.74
CA SER A 12 2.32 8.40 8.09
C SER A 12 1.09 8.41 7.18
N ALA A 13 -0.05 8.90 7.68
CA ALA A 13 -1.21 9.21 6.85
C ALA A 13 -0.82 10.14 5.68
N GLY A 14 -1.30 9.83 4.47
CA GLY A 14 -0.96 10.50 3.22
C GLY A 14 0.38 10.08 2.59
N GLN A 15 1.22 9.32 3.30
CA GLN A 15 2.47 8.78 2.75
C GLN A 15 2.17 7.82 1.61
N LEU A 16 3.04 7.83 0.59
CA LEU A 16 2.96 6.92 -0.55
C LEU A 16 3.10 5.47 -0.07
N ALA A 17 2.07 4.67 -0.33
CA ALA A 17 2.04 3.24 -0.05
C ALA A 17 2.59 2.42 -1.23
N GLY A 18 2.34 2.89 -2.45
CA GLY A 18 2.77 2.22 -3.67
C GLY A 18 2.03 2.74 -4.90
N TRP A 19 2.10 1.97 -5.97
CA TRP A 19 1.52 2.31 -7.26
C TRP A 19 0.62 1.20 -7.80
N TYR A 20 -0.53 1.60 -8.33
CA TYR A 20 -1.42 0.74 -9.08
C TYR A 20 -1.13 0.89 -10.58
N HIS A 21 -0.94 -0.24 -11.24
CA HIS A 21 -0.65 -0.31 -12.67
C HIS A 21 -1.88 -0.92 -13.34
N ASP A 22 -2.59 -0.15 -14.16
CA ASP A 22 -3.71 -0.65 -14.97
C ASP A 22 -3.16 -1.39 -16.19
N LEU A 23 -3.16 -2.72 -16.11
CA LEU A 23 -2.62 -3.58 -17.17
C LEU A 23 -3.52 -3.67 -18.41
N GLU A 24 -4.75 -3.14 -18.34
CA GLU A 24 -5.64 -3.00 -19.50
C GLU A 24 -5.40 -1.68 -20.26
N ARG A 25 -4.71 -0.71 -19.65
CA ARG A 25 -4.47 0.64 -20.19
C ARG A 25 -3.01 1.08 -19.99
N LEU A 26 -2.11 0.44 -20.73
CA LEU A 26 -0.65 0.57 -20.55
C LEU A 26 -0.09 1.98 -20.87
N GLU A 27 -0.85 2.82 -21.57
CA GLU A 27 -0.49 4.21 -21.88
C GLU A 27 -0.76 5.19 -20.73
N LEU A 28 -1.54 4.78 -19.73
CA LEU A 28 -1.78 5.58 -18.54
C LEU A 28 -0.60 5.45 -17.57
N ALA A 29 -0.23 6.58 -16.96
CA ALA A 29 0.70 6.57 -15.85
C ALA A 29 0.08 5.82 -14.66
N GLU A 30 0.94 5.22 -13.86
CA GLU A 30 0.54 4.50 -12.66
C GLU A 30 -0.13 5.41 -11.63
N GLU A 31 -1.10 4.87 -10.90
CA GLU A 31 -1.85 5.61 -9.90
C GLU A 31 -1.20 5.49 -8.51
N ALA A 32 -0.90 6.62 -7.89
CA ALA A 32 -0.30 6.65 -6.55
C ALA A 32 -1.33 6.30 -5.47
N MET A 33 -1.07 5.23 -4.72
CA MET A 33 -1.85 4.84 -3.55
C MET A 33 -1.19 5.38 -2.28
N ARG A 34 -1.99 5.84 -1.32
CA ARG A 34 -1.51 6.47 -0.08
C ARG A 34 -2.13 5.82 1.14
N PHE A 35 -1.38 5.77 2.23
CA PHE A 35 -1.91 5.33 3.52
C PHE A 35 -2.97 6.32 4.01
N SER A 36 -4.12 5.80 4.46
CA SER A 36 -5.15 6.63 5.10
C SER A 36 -4.77 6.99 6.54
N GLU A 37 -4.03 6.11 7.21
CA GLU A 37 -3.67 6.21 8.63
C GLU A 37 -2.16 6.01 8.83
N SER A 38 -1.65 6.49 9.97
CA SER A 38 -0.26 6.29 10.39
C SER A 38 -0.10 4.96 11.15
N GLY A 39 1.11 4.39 11.15
CA GLY A 39 1.42 3.21 11.97
C GLY A 39 2.59 2.39 11.42
N ILE A 40 2.58 1.09 11.68
CA ILE A 40 3.64 0.14 11.26
C ILE A 40 3.08 -0.86 10.25
N VAL A 41 3.76 -1.05 9.12
CA VAL A 41 3.36 -2.00 8.08
C VAL A 41 3.55 -3.43 8.58
N LEU A 42 2.45 -4.14 8.85
CA LEU A 42 2.46 -5.51 9.36
C LEU A 42 2.46 -6.55 8.26
N SER A 43 1.70 -6.31 7.19
CA SER A 43 1.54 -7.24 6.09
C SER A 43 1.40 -6.49 4.77
N ARG A 44 1.79 -7.16 3.69
CA ARG A 44 1.54 -6.70 2.32
C ARG A 44 1.25 -7.89 1.42
N ARG A 45 0.47 -7.67 0.37
CA ARG A 45 0.25 -8.67 -0.68
C ARG A 45 1.57 -8.98 -1.40
N LEU A 46 1.85 -10.27 -1.61
CA LEU A 46 3.05 -10.74 -2.31
C LEU A 46 2.93 -10.64 -3.83
N HIS A 47 1.74 -10.92 -4.36
CA HIS A 47 1.47 -10.87 -5.79
C HIS A 47 1.14 -9.44 -6.24
N THR A 48 1.71 -9.05 -7.39
CA THR A 48 1.51 -7.74 -7.99
C THR A 48 0.14 -7.58 -8.64
N MET A 49 -0.55 -8.66 -9.02
CA MET A 49 -1.93 -8.59 -9.51
C MET A 49 -2.92 -8.37 -8.35
N CYS A 50 -3.73 -7.33 -8.46
CA CYS A 50 -4.70 -6.88 -7.47
C CYS A 50 -5.95 -6.36 -8.17
N GLU A 51 -7.12 -6.58 -7.58
CA GLU A 51 -8.41 -6.08 -8.01
C GLU A 51 -8.97 -5.07 -6.99
N ALA A 52 -9.99 -4.32 -7.38
CA ALA A 52 -10.68 -3.42 -6.47
C ALA A 52 -11.26 -4.20 -5.27
N GLY A 53 -10.95 -3.72 -4.06
CA GLY A 53 -11.37 -4.37 -2.81
C GLY A 53 -10.34 -5.34 -2.23
N ASP A 54 -9.27 -5.68 -2.95
CA ASP A 54 -8.17 -6.43 -2.38
C ASP A 54 -7.48 -5.66 -1.25
N CYS A 55 -7.23 -6.32 -0.12
CA CYS A 55 -6.37 -5.75 0.92
C CYS A 55 -4.90 -5.83 0.45
N LEU A 56 -4.29 -4.67 0.26
CA LEU A 56 -2.92 -4.57 -0.26
C LEU A 56 -1.87 -4.47 0.84
N MET A 57 -2.18 -3.73 1.91
CA MET A 57 -1.31 -3.50 3.05
C MET A 57 -2.15 -3.34 4.32
N GLN A 58 -1.65 -3.88 5.43
CA GLN A 58 -2.21 -3.63 6.76
C GLN A 58 -1.19 -2.86 7.59
N VAL A 59 -1.68 -1.80 8.22
CA VAL A 59 -0.92 -0.94 9.13
C VAL A 59 -1.55 -1.07 10.51
N ALA A 60 -0.72 -1.19 11.55
CA ALA A 60 -1.16 -1.19 12.93
C ALA A 60 -0.59 -0.01 13.70
N GLU A 61 -1.41 0.54 14.59
CA GLU A 61 -0.96 1.49 15.60
C GLU A 61 -0.44 0.73 16.84
N PRO A 62 0.63 1.22 17.49
CA PRO A 62 1.01 0.73 18.81
C PRO A 62 -0.10 1.01 19.82
N VAL A 63 -0.42 0.01 20.65
CA VAL A 63 -1.35 0.18 21.77
C VAL A 63 -0.53 0.34 23.05
N GLU A 64 -0.79 1.40 23.82
CA GLU A 64 -0.22 1.55 25.17
C GLU A 64 -0.97 0.64 26.15
N GLY A 65 -0.23 -0.07 27.00
CA GLY A 65 -0.74 -1.01 28.00
C GLY A 65 -0.56 -0.53 29.43
#